data_AF-A0A1Z4KJD4-F1
#
_entry.id   AF-A0A1Z4KJD4-F1
#
_cell.length_a   1.000
_cell.length_b   1.000
_cell.length_c   1.000
_cell.angle_alpha   90.00
_cell.angle_beta   90.00
_cell.angle_gamma   90.00
#
_symmetry.space_group_name_H-M   'P 1'
#
loop_
_entity.id
_entity.type
_entity.pdbx_description
1 polymer ?
#
loop_
_entity_poly.entity_id
_entity_poly.type
_entity_poly.pdbx_seq_one_letter_code
_entity_poly.pdbx_strand_id
1 'polypeptide(L)'
;MNQSIKVILITALVTAVSGRPAVAQFGAPSSLSFSNMNAYLSVQKNAALVRQAQSNLNSINRRNNSSQRAQATARTQAQTAPRTTFRPSSQRLLVTQFARSLSSDPTIVSQSTKAFTEGFKAFEAEARRLGRPNNVAMAFAYLVGVCYMVHYGEEPTETALMNLQANSDAAFGSSTAFKALNNQERQKLYETFVLMATLPLAGYTVATEQNDQELLNTYRNIAGVALETALGVRPDRLRFTATGLELR
;
A
#
# COMPACT_ATOMS: atom_id res chain seq x y z
N MET A 1 -21.27 17.54 -0.08
CA MET A 1 -19.82 17.25 -0.27
C MET A 1 -19.37 16.45 0.95
N ASN A 2 -19.16 15.14 0.80
CA ASN A 2 -19.12 14.18 1.91
C ASN A 2 -17.88 14.34 2.81
N GLN A 3 -18.11 14.69 4.08
CA GLN A 3 -17.10 14.68 5.15
C GLN A 3 -16.61 13.27 5.53
N SER A 4 -17.20 12.21 4.97
CA SER A 4 -16.91 10.81 5.32
C SER A 4 -15.56 10.29 4.81
N ILE A 5 -14.96 10.91 3.79
CA ILE A 5 -13.73 10.40 3.14
C ILE A 5 -12.47 10.79 3.93
N LYS A 6 -12.42 12.03 4.46
CA LYS A 6 -11.35 12.52 5.36
C LYS A 6 -11.11 11.59 6.55
N VAL A 7 -12.10 10.77 6.91
CA VAL A 7 -12.09 9.94 8.10
C VAL A 7 -11.49 8.55 7.85
N ILE A 8 -11.52 8.00 6.64
CA ILE A 8 -11.33 6.53 6.50
C ILE A 8 -9.83 6.13 6.44
N LEU A 9 -9.00 6.88 5.71
CA LEU A 9 -7.55 6.60 5.64
C LEU A 9 -6.74 7.27 6.75
N ILE A 10 -7.22 8.41 7.27
CA ILE A 10 -6.52 9.20 8.30
C ILE A 10 -7.04 8.87 9.71
N THR A 11 -8.34 8.71 9.96
CA THR A 11 -8.85 8.53 11.34
C THR A 11 -8.47 7.18 11.95
N ALA A 12 -8.27 6.14 11.14
CA ALA A 12 -7.85 4.83 11.65
C ALA A 12 -6.40 4.81 12.18
N LEU A 13 -5.51 5.70 11.70
CA LEU A 13 -4.17 5.87 12.30
C LEU A 13 -4.14 7.00 13.33
N VAL A 14 -4.82 8.13 13.11
CA VAL A 14 -4.77 9.30 14.01
C VAL A 14 -5.36 8.98 15.40
N THR A 15 -6.43 8.18 15.49
CA THR A 15 -7.00 7.78 16.80
C THR A 15 -6.11 6.84 17.61
N ALA A 16 -5.16 6.14 16.98
CA ALA A 16 -4.18 5.30 17.68
C ALA A 16 -2.92 6.08 18.12
N VAL A 17 -2.72 7.30 17.61
CA VAL A 17 -1.48 8.08 17.71
C VAL A 17 -1.59 9.25 18.68
N SER A 18 -2.79 9.77 18.95
CA SER A 18 -3.04 11.01 19.72
C SER A 18 -2.78 10.93 21.24
N GLY A 19 -1.81 10.15 21.71
CA GLY A 19 -1.51 10.09 23.15
C GLY A 19 -0.26 9.35 23.60
N ARG A 20 0.75 9.08 22.75
CA ARG A 20 1.96 8.35 23.19
C ARG A 20 3.28 8.95 22.71
N PRO A 21 4.28 9.13 23.62
CA PRO A 21 5.63 9.60 23.27
C PRO A 21 6.40 8.65 22.32
N ALA A 22 5.91 7.43 22.12
CA ALA A 22 6.52 6.42 21.26
C ALA A 22 6.51 6.75 19.76
N VAL A 23 5.65 7.68 19.30
CA VAL A 23 5.55 8.03 17.86
C VAL A 23 6.52 9.16 17.48
N ALA A 24 6.93 9.98 18.45
CA ALA A 24 7.92 11.03 18.25
C ALA A 24 9.31 10.47 17.87
N GLN A 25 9.65 9.26 18.33
CA GLN A 25 10.90 8.58 17.97
C GLN A 25 10.84 7.87 16.61
N PHE A 26 9.65 7.57 16.08
CA PHE A 26 9.48 6.99 14.74
C PHE A 26 9.81 8.01 13.63
N GLY A 27 9.87 9.31 13.96
CA GLY A 27 10.02 10.43 13.03
C GLY A 27 11.44 10.97 12.83
N ALA A 28 12.51 10.36 13.36
CA ALA A 28 13.87 10.80 13.03
C ALA A 28 14.40 10.01 11.81
N PRO A 29 14.51 10.60 10.61
CA PRO A 29 14.98 9.90 9.41
C PRO A 29 16.35 9.25 9.59
N SER A 30 17.21 9.88 10.40
CA SER A 30 18.57 9.42 10.72
C SER A 30 18.60 8.09 11.48
N SER A 31 17.50 7.70 12.13
CA SER A 31 17.39 6.46 12.89
C SER A 31 16.83 5.29 12.10
N LEU A 32 16.35 5.52 10.87
CA LEU A 32 15.78 4.52 9.98
C LEU A 32 16.69 4.28 8.77
N SER A 33 17.08 3.03 8.56
CA SER A 33 17.89 2.61 7.41
C SER A 33 17.02 2.24 6.22
N PHE A 34 16.70 3.23 5.37
CA PHE A 34 15.93 3.00 4.14
C PHE A 34 16.69 2.17 3.10
N SER A 35 18.03 2.21 3.10
CA SER A 35 18.86 1.35 2.26
C SER A 35 18.71 -0.12 2.63
N ASN A 36 18.75 -0.44 3.93
CA ASN A 36 18.53 -1.80 4.43
C ASN A 36 17.11 -2.28 4.17
N MET A 37 16.11 -1.41 4.33
CA MET A 37 14.73 -1.70 3.96
C MET A 37 14.61 -2.01 2.46
N ASN A 38 15.21 -1.22 1.58
CA ASN A 38 15.17 -1.47 0.13
C ASN A 38 15.83 -2.82 -0.23
N ALA A 39 16.95 -3.15 0.40
CA ALA A 39 17.60 -4.46 0.24
C ALA A 39 16.71 -5.61 0.75
N TYR A 40 16.05 -5.44 1.89
CA TYR A 40 15.09 -6.42 2.42
C TYR A 40 13.92 -6.63 1.43
N LEU A 41 13.35 -5.54 0.92
CA LEU A 41 12.25 -5.58 -0.05
C LEU A 41 12.66 -6.22 -1.38
N SER A 42 13.89 -6.01 -1.86
CA SER A 42 14.35 -6.66 -3.09
C SER A 42 14.48 -8.17 -2.93
N VAL A 43 14.87 -8.65 -1.74
CA VAL A 43 14.96 -10.10 -1.45
C VAL A 43 13.57 -10.73 -1.32
N GLN A 44 12.61 -10.03 -0.73
CA GLN A 44 11.25 -10.54 -0.54
C GLN A 44 10.41 -10.54 -1.84
N LYS A 45 10.77 -9.74 -2.84
CA LYS A 45 10.01 -9.63 -4.09
C LYS A 45 10.45 -10.68 -5.10
N ASN A 46 9.52 -11.54 -5.48
CA ASN A 46 9.67 -12.31 -6.71
C ASN A 46 9.59 -11.34 -7.91
N ALA A 47 10.75 -10.93 -8.43
CA ALA A 47 10.84 -9.93 -9.50
C ALA A 47 10.10 -10.35 -10.78
N ALA A 48 9.95 -11.65 -11.05
CA ALA A 48 9.16 -12.12 -12.18
C ALA A 48 7.65 -11.90 -11.95
N LEU A 49 7.16 -12.21 -10.74
CA LEU A 49 5.78 -11.94 -10.35
C LEU A 49 5.44 -10.45 -10.45
N VAL A 50 6.27 -9.59 -9.86
CA VAL A 50 6.02 -8.13 -9.85
C VAL A 50 5.99 -7.59 -11.28
N ARG A 51 6.96 -7.96 -12.12
CA ARG A 51 6.99 -7.55 -13.53
C ARG A 51 5.78 -8.05 -14.32
N GLN A 52 5.35 -9.30 -14.11
CA GLN A 52 4.17 -9.83 -14.78
C GLN A 52 2.90 -9.11 -14.33
N ALA A 53 2.74 -8.85 -13.03
CA ALA A 53 1.61 -8.11 -12.49
C ALA A 53 1.56 -6.67 -13.01
N GLN A 54 2.71 -5.98 -13.07
CA GLN A 54 2.83 -4.64 -13.66
C GLN A 54 2.42 -4.64 -15.14
N SER A 55 2.96 -5.57 -15.94
CA SER A 55 2.60 -5.69 -17.37
C SER A 55 1.10 -5.93 -17.55
N ASN A 56 0.52 -6.85 -16.78
CA ASN A 56 -0.92 -7.14 -16.81
C ASN A 56 -1.74 -5.91 -16.41
N LEU A 57 -1.38 -5.24 -15.31
CA LEU A 57 -2.07 -4.04 -14.83
C LEU A 57 -2.04 -2.92 -15.89
N ASN A 58 -0.90 -2.71 -16.52
CA ASN A 58 -0.73 -1.71 -17.57
C ASN A 58 -1.61 -2.03 -18.79
N SER A 59 -1.67 -3.30 -19.19
CA SER A 59 -2.53 -3.75 -20.28
C SER A 59 -4.03 -3.54 -19.97
N ILE A 60 -4.44 -3.80 -18.72
CA ILE A 60 -5.81 -3.63 -18.25
C ILE A 60 -6.17 -2.15 -18.20
N ASN A 61 -5.31 -1.31 -17.61
CA ASN A 61 -5.54 0.13 -17.53
C ASN A 61 -5.64 0.77 -18.92
N ARG A 62 -4.76 0.40 -19.86
CA ARG A 62 -4.84 0.89 -21.25
C ARG A 62 -6.15 0.49 -21.93
N ARG A 63 -6.60 -0.76 -21.74
CA ARG A 63 -7.87 -1.24 -22.28
C ARG A 63 -9.06 -0.49 -21.67
N ASN A 64 -9.04 -0.28 -20.36
CA ASN A 64 -10.13 0.40 -19.66
C ASN A 64 -10.21 1.89 -20.03
N ASN A 65 -9.09 2.50 -20.37
CA ASN A 65 -9.02 3.91 -20.75
C ASN A 65 -9.36 4.17 -22.23
N SER A 66 -9.42 3.14 -23.09
CA SER A 66 -9.61 3.34 -24.53
C SER A 66 -11.07 3.54 -24.98
N SER A 67 -12.08 3.16 -24.18
CA SER A 67 -13.49 3.37 -24.54
C SER A 67 -14.44 3.30 -23.34
N GLN A 68 -15.58 4.03 -23.41
CA GLN A 68 -16.64 3.98 -22.38
C GLN A 68 -17.20 2.57 -22.15
N ARG A 69 -17.28 1.74 -23.20
CA ARG A 69 -17.72 0.33 -23.08
C ARG A 69 -16.74 -0.50 -22.26
N ALA A 70 -15.44 -0.30 -22.44
CA ALA A 70 -14.41 -0.95 -21.62
C ALA A 70 -14.49 -0.52 -20.15
N GLN A 71 -14.83 0.75 -19.89
CA GLN A 71 -15.05 1.26 -18.53
C GLN A 71 -16.24 0.56 -17.84
N ALA A 72 -17.34 0.33 -18.56
CA ALA A 72 -18.48 -0.41 -18.04
C ALA A 72 -18.10 -1.86 -17.69
N THR A 73 -17.33 -2.53 -18.55
CA THR A 73 -16.83 -3.90 -18.28
C THR A 73 -15.87 -3.94 -17.08
N ALA A 74 -15.00 -2.94 -16.91
CA ALA A 74 -14.11 -2.84 -15.76
C ALA A 74 -14.88 -2.71 -14.44
N ARG A 75 -15.96 -1.90 -14.44
CA ARG A 75 -16.86 -1.77 -13.28
C ARG A 75 -17.55 -3.09 -12.95
N THR A 76 -17.99 -3.84 -13.96
CA THR A 76 -18.56 -5.18 -13.72
C THR A 76 -17.52 -6.15 -13.18
N GLN A 77 -16.27 -6.10 -13.67
CA GLN A 77 -15.17 -6.91 -13.11
C GLN A 77 -14.89 -6.56 -11.64
N ALA A 78 -14.97 -5.28 -11.25
CA ALA A 78 -14.84 -4.87 -9.85
C ALA A 78 -15.88 -5.52 -8.93
N GLN A 79 -17.03 -5.93 -9.47
CA GLN A 79 -18.11 -6.59 -8.74
C GLN A 79 -17.98 -8.12 -8.72
N THR A 80 -17.01 -8.71 -9.43
CA THR A 80 -16.81 -10.16 -9.43
C THR A 80 -16.10 -10.67 -8.17
N ALA A 81 -16.22 -11.99 -7.92
CA ALA A 81 -15.59 -12.65 -6.78
C ALA A 81 -14.07 -12.43 -6.79
N PRO A 82 -13.45 -12.07 -5.63
CA PRO A 82 -12.03 -11.76 -5.59
C PRO A 82 -11.15 -12.98 -5.93
N ARG A 83 -10.16 -12.79 -6.80
CA ARG A 83 -9.26 -13.84 -7.32
C ARG A 83 -7.93 -13.91 -6.57
N THR A 84 -7.64 -12.93 -5.74
CA THR A 84 -6.34 -12.77 -5.05
C THR A 84 -6.42 -12.97 -3.53
N THR A 85 -7.46 -13.68 -3.07
CA THR A 85 -7.60 -14.04 -1.66
C THR A 85 -6.64 -15.16 -1.25
N PHE A 86 -6.35 -15.21 0.04
CA PHE A 86 -5.56 -16.27 0.67
C PHE A 86 -6.11 -16.62 2.05
N ARG A 87 -5.72 -17.78 2.57
CA ARG A 87 -5.97 -18.16 3.97
C ARG A 87 -4.79 -17.67 4.82
N PRO A 88 -4.98 -16.70 5.73
CA PRO A 88 -3.88 -16.23 6.57
C PRO A 88 -3.47 -17.30 7.58
N SER A 89 -2.20 -17.31 7.94
CA SER A 89 -1.73 -17.96 9.16
C SER A 89 -2.13 -17.14 10.39
N SER A 90 -2.05 -17.74 11.58
CA SER A 90 -2.36 -17.05 12.84
C SER A 90 -1.33 -15.97 13.22
N GLN A 91 -0.17 -15.95 12.57
CA GLN A 91 0.94 -15.07 12.89
C GLN A 91 1.27 -14.12 11.73
N ARG A 92 1.76 -12.93 12.07
CA ARG A 92 2.40 -12.05 11.09
C ARG A 92 3.76 -12.61 10.71
N LEU A 93 4.08 -12.56 9.43
CA LEU A 93 5.31 -13.15 8.91
C LEU A 93 6.45 -12.13 8.81
N LEU A 94 6.13 -10.87 8.50
CA LEU A 94 7.12 -9.87 8.12
C LEU A 94 7.24 -8.69 9.09
N VAL A 95 6.26 -8.41 9.94
CA VAL A 95 6.22 -7.18 10.77
C VAL A 95 7.52 -6.95 11.56
N THR A 96 7.94 -7.92 12.37
CA THR A 96 9.14 -7.78 13.21
C THR A 96 10.41 -7.71 12.37
N GLN A 97 10.49 -8.48 11.28
CA GLN A 97 11.65 -8.49 10.39
C GLN A 97 11.78 -7.15 9.65
N PHE A 98 10.67 -6.58 9.22
CA PHE A 98 10.61 -5.28 8.58
C PHE A 98 11.01 -4.17 9.56
N ALA A 99 10.52 -4.19 10.79
CA ALA A 99 10.95 -3.25 11.83
C ALA A 99 12.47 -3.32 12.08
N ARG A 100 13.04 -4.54 12.14
CA ARG A 100 14.50 -4.74 12.27
C ARG A 100 15.29 -4.32 11.04
N SER A 101 14.68 -4.31 9.85
CA SER A 101 15.32 -3.78 8.64
C SER A 101 15.51 -2.27 8.70
N LEU A 102 14.67 -1.59 9.49
CA LEU A 102 14.73 -0.14 9.66
C LEU A 102 15.70 0.28 10.77
N SER A 103 15.83 -0.48 11.86
CA SER A 103 16.73 -0.13 12.95
C SER A 103 17.23 -1.35 13.71
N SER A 104 18.43 -1.26 14.28
CA SER A 104 18.96 -2.24 15.23
C SER A 104 18.66 -1.88 16.70
N ASP A 105 18.15 -0.66 16.96
CA ASP A 105 17.77 -0.24 18.31
C ASP A 105 16.49 -1.01 18.76
N PRO A 106 16.54 -1.77 19.86
CA PRO A 106 15.41 -2.56 20.33
C PRO A 106 14.18 -1.70 20.67
N THR A 107 14.37 -0.45 21.11
CA THR A 107 13.29 0.49 21.40
C THR A 107 12.58 0.89 20.11
N ILE A 108 13.33 1.29 19.09
CA ILE A 108 12.78 1.68 17.78
C ILE A 108 12.10 0.48 17.10
N VAL A 109 12.70 -0.71 17.18
CA VAL A 109 12.10 -1.94 16.65
C VAL A 109 10.76 -2.26 17.32
N SER A 110 10.69 -2.13 18.65
CA SER A 110 9.45 -2.36 19.41
C SER A 110 8.36 -1.36 19.04
N GLN A 111 8.71 -0.08 18.98
CA GLN A 111 7.78 0.99 18.61
C GLN A 111 7.28 0.83 17.16
N SER A 112 8.19 0.55 16.23
CA SER A 112 7.85 0.31 14.82
C SER A 112 6.95 -0.92 14.65
N THR A 113 7.27 -2.02 15.34
CA THR A 113 6.45 -3.24 15.35
C THR A 113 5.02 -2.95 15.81
N LYS A 114 4.87 -2.13 16.84
CA LYS A 114 3.55 -1.70 17.33
C LYS A 114 2.82 -0.83 16.32
N ALA A 115 3.49 0.17 15.75
CA ALA A 115 2.91 1.05 14.73
C ALA A 115 2.43 0.26 13.50
N PHE A 116 3.26 -0.66 12.99
CA PHE A 116 2.88 -1.53 11.89
C PHE A 116 1.70 -2.44 12.25
N THR A 117 1.68 -3.00 13.47
CA THR A 117 0.56 -3.84 13.92
C THR A 117 -0.76 -3.06 13.95
N GLU A 118 -0.75 -1.81 14.41
CA GLU A 118 -1.94 -0.94 14.36
C GLU A 118 -2.32 -0.59 12.90
N GLY A 119 -1.34 -0.30 12.04
CA GLY A 119 -1.58 -0.08 10.61
C GLY A 119 -2.26 -1.29 9.92
N PHE A 120 -1.85 -2.52 10.26
CA PHE A 120 -2.53 -3.73 9.81
C PHE A 120 -3.98 -3.80 10.31
N LYS A 121 -4.23 -3.52 11.59
CA LYS A 121 -5.59 -3.57 12.14
C LYS A 121 -6.52 -2.57 11.44
N ALA A 122 -6.04 -1.34 11.23
CA ALA A 122 -6.75 -0.29 10.51
C ALA A 122 -7.09 -0.73 9.07
N PHE A 123 -6.08 -1.16 8.33
CA PHE A 123 -6.27 -1.64 6.96
C PHE A 123 -7.21 -2.85 6.87
N GLU A 124 -7.06 -3.84 7.77
CA GLU A 124 -7.89 -5.05 7.74
C GLU A 124 -9.33 -4.81 8.17
N ALA A 125 -9.58 -3.85 9.06
CA ALA A 125 -10.93 -3.41 9.38
C ALA A 125 -11.62 -2.86 8.12
N GLU A 126 -10.92 -2.02 7.36
CA GLU A 126 -11.44 -1.45 6.12
C GLU A 126 -11.61 -2.51 5.02
N ALA A 127 -10.63 -3.40 4.86
CA ALA A 127 -10.72 -4.51 3.93
C ALA A 127 -11.91 -5.43 4.26
N ARG A 128 -12.22 -5.66 5.54
CA ARG A 128 -13.42 -6.38 5.97
C ARG A 128 -14.70 -5.61 5.66
N ARG A 129 -14.74 -4.30 5.93
CA ARG A 129 -15.89 -3.42 5.62
C ARG A 129 -16.24 -3.47 4.12
N LEU A 130 -15.23 -3.54 3.27
CA LEU A 130 -15.37 -3.63 1.81
C LEU A 130 -15.61 -5.06 1.29
N GLY A 131 -15.73 -6.06 2.16
CA GLY A 131 -15.95 -7.46 1.77
C GLY A 131 -14.73 -8.12 1.10
N ARG A 132 -13.52 -7.60 1.33
CA ARG A 132 -12.26 -8.09 0.75
C ARG A 132 -11.19 -8.42 1.81
N PRO A 133 -11.50 -9.20 2.86
CA PRO A 133 -10.48 -9.63 3.81
C PRO A 133 -9.41 -10.47 3.12
N ASN A 134 -8.16 -10.38 3.59
CA ASN A 134 -7.04 -11.22 3.14
C ASN A 134 -6.89 -11.24 1.61
N ASN A 135 -6.96 -10.06 0.98
CA ASN A 135 -6.90 -9.91 -0.47
C ASN A 135 -5.63 -9.14 -0.88
N VAL A 136 -4.78 -9.77 -1.70
CA VAL A 136 -3.50 -9.17 -2.10
C VAL A 136 -3.71 -7.92 -2.96
N ALA A 137 -4.69 -7.92 -3.86
CA ALA A 137 -4.98 -6.77 -4.70
C ALA A 137 -5.50 -5.56 -3.90
N MET A 138 -6.23 -5.79 -2.81
CA MET A 138 -6.65 -4.75 -1.86
C MET A 138 -5.45 -4.13 -1.16
N ALA A 139 -4.49 -4.95 -0.71
CA ALA A 139 -3.25 -4.45 -0.10
C ALA A 139 -2.40 -3.67 -1.09
N PHE A 140 -2.35 -4.10 -2.35
CA PHE A 140 -1.68 -3.36 -3.43
C PHE A 140 -2.36 -2.01 -3.72
N ALA A 141 -3.69 -1.98 -3.81
CA ALA A 141 -4.44 -0.74 -4.01
C ALA A 141 -4.25 0.23 -2.83
N TYR A 142 -4.20 -0.30 -1.59
CA TYR A 142 -3.86 0.47 -0.40
C TYR A 142 -2.46 1.08 -0.48
N LEU A 143 -1.45 0.30 -0.87
CA LEU A 143 -0.09 0.79 -1.11
C LEU A 143 -0.07 1.95 -2.10
N VAL A 144 -0.65 1.77 -3.29
CA VAL A 144 -0.62 2.80 -4.31
C VAL A 144 -1.42 4.04 -3.89
N GLY A 145 -2.60 3.85 -3.30
CA GLY A 145 -3.45 4.95 -2.84
C GLY A 145 -2.80 5.80 -1.75
N VAL A 146 -2.27 5.14 -0.71
CA VAL A 146 -1.59 5.82 0.40
C VAL A 146 -0.33 6.51 -0.07
N CYS A 147 0.52 5.84 -0.84
CA CYS A 147 1.76 6.47 -1.29
C CYS A 147 1.49 7.61 -2.28
N TYR A 148 0.44 7.53 -3.11
CA TYR A 148 0.02 8.66 -3.94
C TYR A 148 -0.40 9.86 -3.08
N MET A 149 -1.25 9.62 -2.07
CA MET A 149 -1.69 10.67 -1.14
C MET A 149 -0.52 11.29 -0.39
N VAL A 150 0.38 10.49 0.17
CA VAL A 150 1.55 11.00 0.89
C VAL A 150 2.46 11.79 -0.04
N HIS A 151 2.76 11.28 -1.24
CA HIS A 151 3.69 11.90 -2.18
C HIS A 151 3.16 13.23 -2.75
N TYR A 152 1.89 13.25 -3.18
CA TYR A 152 1.28 14.41 -3.84
C TYR A 152 0.50 15.34 -2.91
N GLY A 153 0.14 14.87 -1.71
CA GLY A 153 -0.81 15.58 -0.84
C GLY A 153 -2.26 15.51 -1.34
N GLU A 154 -2.56 14.62 -2.30
CA GLU A 154 -3.86 14.50 -2.95
C GLU A 154 -4.46 13.10 -2.75
N GLU A 155 -5.69 13.02 -2.26
CA GLU A 155 -6.36 11.74 -2.03
C GLU A 155 -7.06 11.24 -3.30
N PRO A 156 -6.79 10.00 -3.76
CA PRO A 156 -7.59 9.38 -4.83
C PRO A 156 -9.03 9.17 -4.40
N THR A 157 -9.98 9.31 -5.33
CA THR A 157 -11.39 9.03 -5.02
C THR A 157 -11.60 7.55 -4.67
N GLU A 158 -12.58 7.25 -3.80
CA GLU A 158 -12.92 5.87 -3.45
C GLU A 158 -13.23 5.02 -4.70
N THR A 159 -13.96 5.59 -5.67
CA THR A 159 -14.22 4.92 -6.96
C THR A 159 -12.93 4.59 -7.72
N ALA A 160 -11.96 5.52 -7.74
CA ALA A 160 -10.68 5.27 -8.40
C ALA A 160 -9.87 4.19 -7.68
N LEU A 161 -9.87 4.16 -6.34
CA LEU A 161 -9.23 3.11 -5.55
C LEU A 161 -9.89 1.75 -5.74
N MET A 162 -11.23 1.70 -5.77
CA MET A 162 -11.98 0.47 -6.00
C MET A 162 -11.72 -0.09 -7.42
N ASN A 163 -11.62 0.78 -8.42
CA ASN A 163 -11.26 0.36 -9.77
C ASN A 163 -9.80 -0.09 -9.86
N LEU A 164 -8.88 0.58 -9.15
CA LEU A 164 -7.50 0.12 -9.04
C LEU A 164 -7.42 -1.27 -8.37
N GLN A 165 -8.17 -1.49 -7.30
CA GLN A 165 -8.26 -2.79 -6.63
C GLN A 165 -8.76 -3.86 -7.60
N ALA A 166 -9.82 -3.59 -8.35
CA ALA A 166 -10.38 -4.52 -9.33
C ALA A 166 -9.37 -4.86 -10.45
N ASN A 167 -8.73 -3.83 -11.02
CA ASN A 167 -7.73 -4.01 -12.07
C ASN A 167 -6.53 -4.80 -11.53
N SER A 168 -6.15 -4.57 -10.28
CA SER A 168 -5.08 -5.31 -9.60
C SER A 168 -5.47 -6.76 -9.34
N ASP A 169 -6.71 -7.02 -8.93
CA ASP A 169 -7.22 -8.38 -8.69
C ASP A 169 -7.26 -9.19 -9.99
N ALA A 170 -7.67 -8.55 -11.09
CA ALA A 170 -7.57 -9.13 -12.42
C ALA A 170 -6.12 -9.38 -12.85
N ALA A 171 -5.22 -8.41 -12.64
CA ALA A 171 -3.81 -8.50 -13.05
C ALA A 171 -3.03 -9.59 -12.33
N PHE A 172 -3.16 -9.67 -11.00
CA PHE A 172 -2.58 -10.74 -10.20
C PHE A 172 -3.31 -12.07 -10.44
N GLY A 173 -4.64 -12.06 -10.50
CA GLY A 173 -5.45 -13.26 -10.73
C GLY A 173 -5.24 -13.91 -12.11
N SER A 174 -4.72 -13.18 -13.10
CA SER A 174 -4.30 -13.73 -14.40
C SER A 174 -2.83 -14.16 -14.47
N SER A 175 -2.00 -13.79 -13.49
CA SER A 175 -0.57 -14.14 -13.47
C SER A 175 -0.36 -15.61 -13.09
N THR A 176 0.36 -16.35 -13.94
CA THR A 176 0.79 -17.73 -13.63
C THR A 176 1.71 -17.75 -12.40
N ALA A 177 2.62 -16.78 -12.29
CA ALA A 177 3.51 -16.66 -11.13
C ALA A 177 2.72 -16.43 -9.83
N PHE A 178 1.64 -15.63 -9.85
CA PHE A 178 0.80 -15.41 -8.68
C PHE A 178 0.00 -16.66 -8.31
N LYS A 179 -0.56 -17.35 -9.31
CA LYS A 179 -1.32 -18.59 -9.09
C LYS A 179 -0.47 -19.69 -8.48
N ALA A 180 0.83 -19.74 -8.80
CA ALA A 180 1.78 -20.68 -8.22
C ALA A 180 2.09 -20.41 -6.74
N LEU A 181 1.77 -19.22 -6.22
CA LEU A 181 2.00 -18.91 -4.81
C LEU A 181 1.05 -19.67 -3.89
N ASN A 182 1.60 -20.26 -2.84
CA ASN A 182 0.83 -20.81 -1.74
C ASN A 182 0.28 -19.70 -0.81
N ASN A 183 -0.54 -20.07 0.17
CA ASN A 183 -1.17 -19.11 1.10
C ASN A 183 -0.15 -18.28 1.90
N GLN A 184 0.95 -18.90 2.35
CA GLN A 184 1.98 -18.20 3.11
C GLN A 184 2.73 -17.19 2.26
N GLU A 185 3.04 -17.53 1.00
CA GLU A 185 3.67 -16.60 0.05
C GLU A 185 2.76 -15.43 -0.31
N ARG A 186 1.45 -15.69 -0.51
CA ARG A 186 0.45 -14.63 -0.70
C ARG A 186 0.33 -13.74 0.54
N GLN A 187 0.40 -14.31 1.75
CA GLN A 187 0.43 -13.54 2.99
C GLN A 187 1.67 -12.65 3.07
N LYS A 188 2.87 -13.15 2.73
CA LYS A 188 4.09 -12.32 2.70
C LYS A 188 3.95 -11.17 1.71
N LEU A 189 3.41 -11.41 0.52
CA LEU A 189 3.20 -10.36 -0.48
C LEU A 189 2.19 -9.31 0.00
N TYR A 190 1.08 -9.77 0.57
CA TYR A 190 0.08 -8.93 1.22
C TYR A 190 0.70 -8.07 2.32
N GLU A 191 1.46 -8.67 3.24
CA GLU A 191 2.09 -7.96 4.35
C GLU A 191 3.13 -6.96 3.85
N THR A 192 3.89 -7.31 2.80
CA THR A 192 4.84 -6.39 2.16
C THR A 192 4.14 -5.12 1.68
N PHE A 193 3.01 -5.23 0.99
CA PHE A 193 2.28 -4.06 0.50
C PHE A 193 1.73 -3.19 1.64
N VAL A 194 1.16 -3.81 2.68
CA VAL A 194 0.63 -3.06 3.83
C VAL A 194 1.75 -2.35 4.60
N LEU A 195 2.90 -3.01 4.81
CA LEU A 195 4.06 -2.41 5.49
C LEU A 195 4.65 -1.24 4.69
N MET A 196 4.81 -1.42 3.38
CA MET A 196 5.30 -0.37 2.48
C MET A 196 4.36 0.85 2.42
N ALA A 197 3.06 0.66 2.63
CA ALA A 197 2.09 1.76 2.72
C ALA A 197 2.11 2.44 4.09
N THR A 198 2.20 1.64 5.16
CA THR A 198 2.07 2.10 6.54
C THR A 198 3.25 2.99 6.96
N LEU A 199 4.47 2.65 6.53
CA LEU A 199 5.67 3.42 6.85
C LEU A 199 5.59 4.89 6.43
N PRO A 200 5.37 5.23 5.14
CA PRO A 200 5.25 6.63 4.71
C PRO A 200 4.02 7.32 5.30
N LEU A 201 2.92 6.60 5.54
CA LEU A 201 1.71 7.19 6.16
C LEU A 201 1.95 7.60 7.61
N ALA A 202 2.55 6.72 8.41
CA ALA A 202 2.88 7.01 9.80
C ALA A 202 3.84 8.19 9.88
N GLY A 203 4.87 8.19 9.05
CA GLY A 203 5.84 9.28 8.96
C GLY A 203 5.24 10.63 8.53
N TYR A 204 4.40 10.63 7.49
CA TYR A 204 3.68 11.82 7.02
C TYR A 204 2.76 12.39 8.10
N THR A 205 2.07 11.53 8.84
CA THR A 205 1.20 11.92 9.96
C THR A 205 2.01 12.64 11.04
N VAL A 206 3.11 12.03 11.49
CA VAL A 206 4.00 12.63 12.50
C VAL A 206 4.56 13.97 12.04
N ALA A 207 5.06 14.04 10.80
CA ALA A 207 5.60 15.27 10.23
C ALA A 207 4.56 16.40 10.19
N THR A 208 3.32 16.06 9.81
CA THR A 208 2.21 17.02 9.77
C THR A 208 1.85 17.51 11.17
N GLU A 209 1.74 16.61 12.14
CA GLU A 209 1.44 16.97 13.54
C GLU A 209 2.52 17.85 14.17
N GLN A 210 3.79 17.62 13.83
CA GLN A 210 4.94 18.37 14.34
C GLN A 210 5.23 19.66 13.55
N ASN A 211 4.53 19.90 12.44
CA ASN A 211 4.85 20.95 11.47
C ASN A 211 6.30 20.88 10.95
N ASP A 212 6.87 19.67 10.86
CA ASP A 212 8.23 19.43 10.40
C ASP A 212 8.25 19.25 8.87
N GLN A 213 8.65 20.29 8.15
CA GLN A 213 8.70 20.28 6.68
C GLN A 213 9.80 19.38 6.11
N GLU A 214 10.93 19.23 6.82
CA GLU A 214 12.01 18.35 6.37
C GLU A 214 11.53 16.90 6.42
N LEU A 215 10.95 16.51 7.55
CA LEU A 215 10.40 15.18 7.75
C LEU A 215 9.25 14.87 6.78
N LEU A 216 8.40 15.86 6.52
CA LEU A 216 7.30 15.74 5.55
C LEU A 216 7.85 15.42 4.15
N ASN A 217 8.90 16.13 3.73
CA ASN A 217 9.55 15.91 2.43
C ASN A 217 10.27 14.56 2.37
N THR A 218 10.88 14.10 3.47
CA THR A 218 11.45 12.75 3.56
C THR A 218 10.40 11.68 3.27
N TYR A 219 9.24 11.72 3.93
CA TYR A 219 8.21 10.70 3.73
C TYR A 219 7.46 10.81 2.41
N ARG A 220 7.35 12.02 1.83
CA ARG A 220 6.96 12.21 0.43
C ARG A 220 7.89 11.47 -0.53
N ASN A 221 9.20 11.60 -0.34
CA ASN A 221 10.19 10.91 -1.19
C ASN A 221 10.11 9.39 -1.02
N ILE A 222 9.98 8.89 0.21
CA ILE A 222 9.81 7.46 0.49
C ILE A 222 8.56 6.91 -0.19
N ALA A 223 7.44 7.63 -0.11
CA ALA A 223 6.21 7.26 -0.80
C ALA A 223 6.39 7.24 -2.33
N GLY A 224 7.13 8.19 -2.89
CA GLY A 224 7.48 8.21 -4.32
C GLY A 224 8.29 6.99 -4.74
N VAL A 225 9.32 6.63 -3.98
CA VAL A 225 10.13 5.41 -4.23
C VAL A 225 9.27 4.14 -4.12
N ALA A 226 8.37 4.09 -3.14
CA ALA A 226 7.46 2.95 -2.98
C ALA A 226 6.50 2.80 -4.18
N LEU A 227 5.96 3.91 -4.71
CA LEU A 227 5.14 3.92 -5.93
C LEU A 227 5.93 3.41 -7.12
N GLU A 228 7.12 3.95 -7.35
CA GLU A 228 7.98 3.55 -8.47
C GLU A 228 8.32 2.05 -8.40
N THR A 229 8.65 1.57 -7.21
CA THR A 229 8.96 0.16 -7.01
C THR A 229 7.72 -0.73 -7.25
N ALA A 230 6.52 -0.28 -6.88
CA ALA A 230 5.29 -1.04 -7.04
C ALA A 230 4.81 -1.07 -8.50
N LEU A 231 4.92 0.05 -9.22
CA LEU A 231 4.31 0.26 -10.53
C LEU A 231 5.31 0.16 -11.70
N GLY A 232 6.61 0.23 -11.42
CA GLY A 232 7.67 0.20 -12.43
C GLY A 232 7.75 1.49 -13.26
N VAL A 233 7.08 2.55 -12.83
CA VAL A 233 7.14 3.88 -13.46
C VAL A 233 7.29 4.94 -12.37
N ARG A 234 8.02 6.01 -12.70
CA ARG A 234 8.21 7.14 -11.80
C ARG A 234 6.87 7.78 -11.40
N PRO A 235 6.76 8.38 -10.19
CA PRO A 235 5.52 8.98 -9.73
C PRO A 235 4.97 10.03 -10.69
N ASP A 236 5.81 10.85 -11.33
CA ASP A 236 5.43 11.94 -12.25
C ASP A 236 4.64 11.46 -13.48
N ARG A 237 4.66 10.16 -13.74
CA ARG A 237 3.91 9.49 -14.81
C ARG A 237 2.58 8.89 -14.33
N LEU A 238 2.21 9.10 -13.07
CA LEU A 238 1.00 8.54 -12.48
C LEU A 238 -0.12 9.58 -12.44
N ARG A 239 -1.31 9.17 -12.85
CA ARG A 239 -2.54 9.93 -12.58
C ARG A 239 -3.66 9.00 -12.19
N PHE A 240 -4.33 9.28 -11.08
CA PHE A 240 -5.62 8.65 -10.80
C PHE A 240 -6.71 9.24 -11.68
N THR A 241 -7.56 8.35 -12.20
CA THR A 241 -8.69 8.67 -13.06
C THR A 241 -9.94 7.96 -12.54
N ALA A 242 -11.11 8.28 -13.09
CA ALA A 242 -12.36 7.61 -12.69
C ALA A 242 -12.34 6.09 -12.93
N THR A 243 -11.42 5.58 -13.76
CA THR A 243 -11.29 4.16 -14.15
C THR A 243 -10.15 3.45 -13.41
N GLY A 244 -9.49 4.12 -12.46
CA GLY A 244 -8.36 3.60 -11.70
C GLY A 244 -7.11 4.43 -11.93
N LEU A 245 -6.05 3.79 -12.40
CA LEU A 245 -4.73 4.40 -12.57
C LEU A 245 -4.35 4.51 -14.04
N GLU A 246 -3.85 5.68 -14.44
CA GLU A 246 -3.26 5.92 -15.75
C GLU A 246 -1.75 6.10 -15.60
N LEU A 247 -0.99 5.40 -16.46
CA LEU A 247 0.46 5.59 -16.59
C LEU A 247 0.74 6.36 -17.88
N ARG A 248 1.47 7.46 -17.76
CA ARG A 248 1.82 8.38 -18.85
C ARG A 248 3.23 8.16 -19.39
#